data_AF-A0A3G1S1C9-F1
#
_entry.id   AF-A0A3G1S1C9-F1
#
_cell.length_a   1.000
_cell.length_b   1.000
_cell.length_c   1.000
_cell.angle_alpha   90.00
_cell.angle_beta   90.00
_cell.angle_gamma   90.00
#
_symmetry.space_group_name_H-M   'P 1'
#
loop_
_entity.id
_entity.type
_entity.pdbx_description
1 polymer ?
#
loop_
_entity_poly.entity_id
_entity_poly.type
_entity_poly.pdbx_seq_one_letter_code
_entity_poly.pdbx_strand_id
1 'polypeptide(L)'
;GNSNFSSLNMLNDEGWIMLKSMMGLLIMSIIGGSMLSWLIFPTPVVIILPKVMKLLTLIVCIIGGLFGYYISNVSLFFNNNSFSNYNMSYFLGSMWFMPYISTYGINNY
;
A
#
# COMPACT_ATOMS: atom_id res chain seq x y z
N GLY A 1 -0.37 17.31 -13.71
CA GLY A 1 0.39 16.92 -14.91
C GLY A 1 1.11 18.12 -15.44
N ASN A 2 2.43 18.14 -15.34
CA ASN A 2 3.31 18.90 -16.22
C ASN A 2 4.75 18.38 -16.05
N SER A 3 4.99 17.15 -16.47
CA SER A 3 6.35 16.68 -16.70
C SER A 3 6.62 16.78 -18.20
N ASN A 4 7.02 17.97 -18.63
CA ASN A 4 7.68 18.16 -19.92
C ASN A 4 9.04 17.47 -19.86
N PHE A 5 9.05 16.14 -19.87
CA PHE A 5 10.26 15.38 -20.07
C PHE A 5 10.57 15.43 -21.56
N SER A 6 11.49 16.32 -21.91
CA SER A 6 12.37 16.03 -23.04
C SER A 6 12.91 14.61 -22.86
N SER A 7 13.00 13.86 -23.95
CA SER A 7 13.33 12.42 -24.02
C SER A 7 14.74 12.04 -23.50
N LEU A 8 15.36 12.87 -22.68
CA LEU A 8 16.75 12.81 -22.21
C LEU A 8 16.85 12.89 -20.67
N ASN A 9 15.80 12.51 -19.94
CA ASN A 9 15.93 12.30 -18.51
C ASN A 9 16.64 10.97 -18.24
N MET A 10 17.90 11.06 -17.83
CA MET A 10 18.67 9.91 -17.32
C MET A 10 18.15 9.54 -15.92
N LEU A 11 17.06 8.77 -15.86
CA LEU A 11 16.62 8.09 -14.65
C LEU A 11 17.61 6.96 -14.38
N ASN A 12 18.66 7.26 -13.61
CA ASN A 12 19.64 6.27 -13.20
C ASN A 12 19.42 5.87 -11.73
N ASP A 13 18.78 4.72 -11.52
CA ASP A 13 18.57 4.15 -10.18
C ASP A 13 19.84 3.46 -9.61
N GLU A 14 20.96 3.48 -10.34
CA GLU A 14 22.23 2.86 -9.90
C GLU A 14 23.02 3.68 -8.88
N GLY A 15 22.43 4.74 -8.31
CA GLY A 15 23.07 5.52 -7.26
C GLY A 15 23.41 4.65 -6.05
N TRP A 16 24.70 4.33 -5.86
CA TRP A 16 25.20 3.48 -4.76
C TRP A 16 24.72 3.94 -3.38
N ILE A 17 24.57 5.25 -3.17
CA ILE A 17 24.08 5.84 -1.92
C ILE A 17 22.61 5.48 -1.66
N MET A 18 21.77 5.51 -2.70
CA MET A 18 20.35 5.14 -2.61
C MET A 18 20.18 3.62 -2.47
N LEU A 19 20.94 2.83 -3.22
CA LEU A 19 20.91 1.36 -3.11
C LEU A 19 21.32 0.89 -1.71
N LYS A 20 22.36 1.51 -1.12
CA LYS A 20 22.81 1.20 0.24
C LYS A 20 21.73 1.48 1.29
N SER A 21 21.00 2.58 1.17
CA SER A 21 19.92 2.90 2.13
C SER A 21 18.73 1.97 1.97
N MET A 22 18.33 1.63 0.74
CA MET A 22 17.27 0.65 0.48
C MET A 22 17.58 -0.73 1.09
N MET A 23 18.80 -1.23 0.88
CA MET A 23 19.23 -2.50 1.46
C MET A 23 19.25 -2.48 2.99
N GLY A 24 19.70 -1.38 3.60
CA GLY A 24 19.68 -1.22 5.06
C GLY A 24 18.26 -1.26 5.63
N LEU A 25 17.31 -0.59 4.98
CA LEU A 25 15.90 -0.59 5.38
C LEU A 25 15.27 -1.99 5.25
N LEU A 26 15.58 -2.73 4.18
CA LEU A 26 15.09 -4.10 4.00
C LEU A 26 15.53 -5.02 5.13
N ILE A 27 16.82 -5.01 5.48
CA ILE A 27 17.36 -5.84 6.56
C ILE A 27 16.75 -5.47 7.91
N MET A 28 16.65 -4.17 8.20
CA MET A 28 16.09 -3.70 9.47
C MET A 28 14.60 -4.05 9.60
N SER A 29 13.83 -4.05 8.50
CA SER A 29 12.41 -4.41 8.54
C SER A 29 12.19 -5.87 8.97
N ILE A 30 13.04 -6.80 8.51
CA ILE A 30 12.94 -8.24 8.81
C ILE A 30 13.40 -8.51 10.26
N ILE A 31 14.54 -7.96 10.64
CA ILE A 31 15.11 -8.17 11.98
C ILE A 31 14.27 -7.43 13.02
N GLY A 32 13.93 -6.18 12.77
CA GLY A 32 13.12 -5.37 13.66
C GLY A 32 11.75 -6.00 13.93
N GLY A 33 11.07 -6.47 12.88
CA GLY A 33 9.77 -7.14 13.04
C GLY A 33 9.84 -8.41 13.89
N SER A 34 10.85 -9.26 13.67
CA SER A 34 11.01 -10.50 14.43
C SER A 34 11.42 -10.24 15.89
N MET A 35 12.36 -9.32 16.13
CA MET A 35 12.76 -8.91 17.49
C MET A 35 11.59 -8.30 18.28
N LEU A 36 10.80 -7.42 17.65
CA LEU A 36 9.62 -6.81 18.27
C LEU A 36 8.60 -7.87 18.69
N SER A 37 8.38 -8.90 17.86
CA SER A 37 7.44 -9.97 18.19
C SER A 37 7.82 -10.74 19.47
N TRP A 38 9.12 -10.99 19.67
CA TRP A 38 9.63 -11.66 20.85
C TRP A 38 9.62 -10.78 22.10
N LEU A 39 9.87 -9.47 21.94
CA LEU A 39 9.85 -8.52 23.05
C LEU A 39 8.43 -8.24 23.57
N ILE A 40 7.45 -8.14 22.68
CA ILE A 40 6.07 -7.77 23.03
C ILE A 40 5.30 -8.95 23.63
N PHE A 41 5.56 -10.19 23.20
CA PHE A 41 4.86 -11.38 23.68
C PHE A 41 5.81 -12.36 24.39
N PRO A 42 6.25 -12.07 25.63
CA PRO A 42 7.15 -12.94 26.38
C PRO A 42 6.51 -14.29 26.76
N THR A 43 5.18 -14.37 26.82
CA THR A 43 4.43 -15.60 27.08
C THR A 43 3.48 -15.94 25.93
N PRO A 44 3.68 -17.08 25.24
CA PRO A 44 2.81 -17.46 24.13
C PRO A 44 1.44 -17.91 24.66
N VAL A 45 0.39 -17.13 24.40
CA VAL A 45 -1.00 -17.59 24.61
C VAL A 45 -1.36 -18.55 23.47
N VAL A 46 -1.60 -19.82 23.81
CA VAL A 46 -2.03 -20.82 22.81
C VAL A 46 -3.51 -20.62 22.50
N ILE A 47 -3.81 -20.06 21.34
CA ILE A 47 -5.18 -19.87 20.85
C ILE A 47 -5.53 -21.03 19.92
N ILE A 48 -6.50 -21.85 20.31
CA ILE A 48 -6.99 -22.97 19.49
C ILE A 48 -8.12 -22.45 18.59
N LEU A 49 -7.78 -22.09 17.35
CA LEU A 49 -8.74 -21.72 16.31
C LEU A 49 -8.93 -22.87 15.30
N PRO A 50 -10.12 -22.98 14.67
CA PRO A 50 -10.31 -23.87 13.52
C PRO A 50 -9.34 -23.50 12.39
N LYS A 51 -8.88 -24.50 11.63
CA LYS A 51 -7.83 -24.37 10.61
C LYS A 51 -8.07 -23.22 9.61
N VAL A 52 -9.33 -22.97 9.26
CA VAL A 52 -9.73 -21.90 8.33
C VAL A 52 -9.39 -20.51 8.87
N MET A 53 -9.70 -20.22 10.14
CA MET A 53 -9.44 -18.91 10.74
C MET A 53 -7.94 -18.67 10.93
N LYS A 54 -7.17 -19.72 11.24
CA LYS A 54 -5.71 -19.61 11.42
C LYS A 54 -4.98 -19.20 10.14
N LEU A 55 -5.49 -19.58 8.96
CA LEU A 55 -4.86 -19.32 7.66
C LEU A 55 -5.52 -18.17 6.87
N LEU A 56 -6.58 -17.55 7.41
CA LEU A 56 -7.39 -16.57 6.69
C LEU A 56 -6.57 -15.39 6.17
N THR A 57 -5.70 -14.82 7.01
CA THR A 57 -4.88 -13.65 6.64
C THR A 57 -3.97 -13.96 5.45
N LEU A 58 -3.33 -15.12 5.45
CA LEU A 58 -2.48 -15.55 4.34
C LEU A 58 -3.28 -15.71 3.04
N ILE A 59 -4.46 -16.34 3.12
CA ILE A 59 -5.35 -16.53 1.97
C ILE A 59 -5.80 -15.18 1.40
N VAL A 60 -6.23 -14.25 2.25
CA VAL A 60 -6.66 -12.91 1.84
C VAL A 60 -5.53 -12.13 1.19
N CYS A 61 -4.30 -12.20 1.73
CA CYS A 61 -3.13 -11.54 1.13
C CYS A 61 -2.80 -12.09 -0.26
N ILE A 62 -2.86 -13.41 -0.46
CA ILE A 62 -2.57 -14.04 -1.77
C ILE A 62 -3.65 -13.65 -2.79
N ILE A 63 -4.93 -13.75 -2.43
CA ILE A 63 -6.04 -13.38 -3.32
C ILE A 63 -5.98 -11.88 -3.65
N GLY A 64 -5.72 -11.03 -2.65
CA GLY A 64 -5.57 -9.59 -2.84
C GLY A 64 -4.42 -9.23 -3.77
N GLY A 65 -3.26 -9.89 -3.63
CA GLY A 65 -2.11 -9.70 -4.51
C GLY A 65 -2.41 -10.11 -5.96
N LEU A 66 -3.05 -11.27 -6.16
CA LEU A 66 -3.47 -11.73 -7.49
C LEU A 66 -4.48 -10.79 -8.13
N PHE A 67 -5.51 -10.39 -7.37
CA PHE A 67 -6.56 -9.48 -7.86
C PHE A 67 -5.98 -8.10 -8.20
N GLY A 68 -5.08 -7.58 -7.35
CA GLY A 68 -4.36 -6.34 -7.62
C GLY A 68 -3.50 -6.42 -8.88
N TYR A 69 -2.83 -7.55 -9.11
CA TYR A 69 -2.08 -7.79 -10.35
C TYR A 69 -2.99 -7.75 -11.59
N TYR A 70 -4.14 -8.45 -11.54
CA TYR A 70 -5.11 -8.41 -12.64
C TYR A 70 -5.67 -7.01 -12.90
N ILE A 71 -5.94 -6.22 -11.84
CA ILE A 71 -6.38 -4.83 -11.99
C ILE A 71 -5.29 -3.96 -12.62
N SER A 72 -4.01 -4.20 -12.29
CA SER A 72 -2.90 -3.39 -12.78
C SER A 72 -2.60 -3.58 -14.28
N ASN A 73 -3.09 -4.67 -14.88
CA ASN A 73 -2.89 -4.96 -16.30
C ASN A 73 -3.83 -4.16 -17.22
N VAL A 74 -3.71 -2.83 -17.19
CA VAL A 74 -4.48 -1.91 -18.04
C VAL A 74 -3.65 -1.54 -19.28
N SER A 75 -4.22 -1.72 -20.47
CA SER A 75 -3.64 -1.24 -21.73
C SER A 75 -4.15 0.15 -22.12
N LEU A 76 -3.43 0.84 -23.00
CA LEU A 76 -3.65 2.24 -23.41
C LEU A 76 -5.04 2.54 -24.02
N PHE A 77 -5.83 1.53 -24.38
CA PHE A 77 -7.17 1.68 -24.97
C PHE A 77 -8.29 1.00 -24.16
N PHE A 78 -8.08 0.70 -22.87
CA PHE A 78 -9.18 0.22 -22.03
C PHE A 78 -10.17 1.33 -21.68
N ASN A 79 -11.46 1.01 -21.70
CA ASN A 79 -12.48 1.86 -21.09
C ASN A 79 -12.22 1.94 -19.59
N ASN A 80 -12.05 3.15 -19.06
CA ASN A 80 -11.73 3.35 -17.64
C ASN A 80 -12.95 3.04 -16.77
N ASN A 81 -12.94 1.87 -16.13
CA ASN A 81 -13.97 1.49 -15.14
C ASN A 81 -14.07 2.47 -13.96
N SER A 82 -13.00 3.22 -13.66
CA SER A 82 -13.01 4.29 -12.65
C SER A 82 -13.82 5.51 -13.08
N PHE A 83 -13.87 5.78 -14.39
CA PHE A 83 -14.65 6.88 -14.97
C PHE A 83 -16.13 6.50 -15.09
N SER A 84 -16.44 5.23 -15.38
CA SER A 84 -17.83 4.75 -15.36
C SER A 84 -18.43 4.73 -13.96
N ASN A 85 -17.65 4.34 -12.93
CA ASN A 85 -18.04 4.41 -11.51
C ASN A 85 -17.43 5.61 -10.78
N TYR A 86 -17.67 6.82 -11.30
CA TYR A 86 -17.07 8.05 -10.79
C TYR A 86 -17.37 8.34 -9.31
N ASN A 87 -18.61 8.13 -8.86
CA ASN A 87 -18.97 8.41 -7.46
C ASN A 87 -18.19 7.56 -6.45
N MET A 88 -18.01 6.27 -6.76
CA MET A 88 -17.28 5.35 -5.88
C MET A 88 -15.78 5.62 -5.90
N SER A 89 -15.21 5.90 -7.07
CA SER A 89 -13.79 6.22 -7.21
C SER A 89 -13.45 7.56 -6.55
N TYR A 90 -14.33 8.56 -6.66
CA TYR A 90 -14.20 9.85 -5.99
C TYR A 90 -14.30 9.74 -4.46
N PHE A 91 -15.24 8.94 -3.94
CA PHE A 91 -15.37 8.71 -2.50
C PHE A 91 -14.13 8.03 -1.90
N LEU A 92 -13.63 6.98 -2.55
CA LEU A 92 -12.41 6.29 -2.11
C LEU A 92 -11.17 7.18 -2.25
N GLY A 93 -11.06 7.94 -3.36
CA GLY A 93 -9.91 8.81 -3.63
C GLY A 93 -9.83 10.05 -2.72
N SER A 94 -10.97 10.57 -2.26
CA SER A 94 -11.05 11.70 -1.32
C SER A 94 -10.82 11.30 0.15
N MET A 95 -10.34 10.07 0.40
CA MET A 95 -10.21 9.50 1.75
C MET A 95 -11.52 9.60 2.53
N TRP A 96 -12.63 9.15 1.93
CA TRP A 96 -13.96 9.16 2.53
C TRP A 96 -14.37 10.55 3.05
N PHE A 97 -14.01 11.62 2.34
CA PHE A 97 -14.26 13.01 2.74
C PHE A 97 -13.66 13.42 4.10
N MET A 98 -12.73 12.64 4.65
CA MET A 98 -12.10 12.93 5.94
C MET A 98 -11.45 14.32 6.02
N PRO A 99 -10.77 14.84 4.96
CA PRO A 99 -10.23 16.20 4.98
C PRO A 99 -11.31 17.29 5.07
N TYR A 100 -12.47 17.07 4.47
CA TYR A 100 -13.59 18.02 4.57
C TYR A 100 -14.15 18.01 5.99
N ILE A 101 -14.38 16.82 6.55
CA ILE A 101 -14.91 16.67 7.91
C ILE A 101 -13.96 17.29 8.96
N SER A 102 -12.65 17.14 8.79
CA SER A 102 -11.67 17.68 9.75
C SER A 102 -11.44 19.18 9.65
N THR A 103 -11.79 19.82 8.53
CA THR A 103 -11.55 21.25 8.30
C THR A 103 -12.80 22.11 8.36
N TYR A 104 -13.99 21.53 8.16
CA TYR A 104 -15.26 22.27 8.04
C TYR A 104 -15.63 23.11 9.28
N GLY A 105 -15.15 22.74 10.47
CA GLY A 105 -15.41 23.46 11.73
C GLY A 105 -14.23 24.28 12.27
N ILE A 106 -13.08 24.29 11.58
CA ILE A 106 -11.85 24.92 12.07
C ILE A 106 -11.61 26.30 11.44
N ASN A 107 -12.14 26.55 10.25
CA ASN A 107 -12.01 27.84 9.59
C ASN A 107 -13.34 28.60 9.72
N ASN A 108 -13.51 29.32 10.84
CA ASN A 108 -14.62 30.25 11.05
C ASN A 108 -14.37 31.55 10.27
N TYR A 109 -14.54 31.49 8.95
CA TYR A 109 -14.80 32.64 8.09
C TYR A 109 -16.01 32.34 7.21
#